data_AF-A0A9P1GP02-F1
#
_entry.id   AF-A0A9P1GP02-F1
#
_cell.length_a   1.000
_cell.length_b   1.000
_cell.length_c   1.000
_cell.angle_alpha   90.00
_cell.angle_beta   90.00
_cell.angle_gamma   90.00
#
_symmetry.space_group_name_H-M   'P 1'
#
loop_
_entity.id
_entity.type
_entity.pdbx_description
1 polymer ?
#
loop_
_entity_poly.entity_id
_entity_poly.type
_entity_poly.pdbx_seq_one_letter_code
_entity_poly.pdbx_strand_id
1 'polypeptide(L)'
;MESGIIRVAVKKMSGELLELEMKPDDLVSTLQREIATQVGVQVAHQRLWLNHASPSVLTRQGCVLAEELHRSVEMLDRNMISQMKTLAKPPQVVVTVFNMVHALLNPTMPFDPEAVDGDDGASWTQCQKMLNPHVFLKSLARFLDEVDNLPKERVESVQKCIDLLGDAFSRDHLERFSFVLSMMYDWLVVALKVGNFKHASESSALQLEATQPVCIHVDEEAPREGADLSIDLIVASGSPR
;
A
#
# COMPACT_ATOMS: atom_id res chain seq x y z
N MET A 1 -8.97 11.42 28.41
CA MET A 1 -8.66 12.55 27.53
C MET A 1 -9.88 12.72 26.66
N GLU A 2 -10.62 13.82 26.79
CA GLU A 2 -11.73 14.11 25.88
C GLU A 2 -11.11 14.39 24.51
N SER A 3 -11.28 13.45 23.58
CA SER A 3 -10.79 13.59 22.21
C SER A 3 -11.49 14.78 21.56
N GLY A 4 -10.78 15.91 21.48
CA GLY A 4 -11.29 17.16 20.93
C GLY A 4 -11.65 17.01 19.45
N ILE A 5 -12.64 17.78 18.99
CA ILE A 5 -13.06 17.81 17.59
C ILE A 5 -11.90 18.34 16.72
N ILE A 6 -11.65 17.66 15.60
CA ILE A 6 -10.68 18.02 14.56
C ILE A 6 -11.43 18.68 13.41
N ARG A 7 -10.95 19.83 12.95
CA ARG A 7 -11.46 20.55 11.77
C ARG A 7 -10.66 20.15 10.54
N VAL A 8 -11.33 19.53 9.58
CA VAL A 8 -10.75 19.06 8.32
C VAL A 8 -11.27 19.92 7.18
N ALA A 9 -10.38 20.60 6.46
CA ALA A 9 -10.70 21.30 5.22
C ALA A 9 -10.36 20.40 4.02
N VAL A 10 -11.36 20.11 3.19
CA VAL A 10 -11.23 19.32 1.98
C VAL A 10 -11.39 20.23 0.77
N LYS A 11 -10.31 20.41 0.00
CA LYS A 11 -10.33 21.15 -1.25
C LYS A 11 -10.85 20.27 -2.37
N LYS A 12 -11.97 20.67 -2.96
CA LYS A 12 -12.58 20.02 -4.13
C LYS A 12 -11.75 20.31 -5.38
N MET A 13 -11.92 19.50 -6.42
CA MET A 13 -11.33 19.73 -7.75
C MET A 13 -11.74 21.09 -8.37
N SER A 14 -12.91 21.63 -7.97
CA SER A 14 -13.36 22.97 -8.36
C SER A 14 -12.58 24.12 -7.69
N GLY A 15 -11.73 23.82 -6.70
CA GLY A 15 -11.03 24.79 -5.85
C GLY A 15 -11.81 25.22 -4.61
N GLU A 16 -13.08 24.83 -4.48
CA GLU A 16 -13.92 25.13 -3.31
C GLU A 16 -13.47 24.31 -2.09
N LEU A 17 -13.49 24.92 -0.91
CA LEU A 17 -13.19 24.25 0.36
C LEU A 17 -14.47 23.73 1.02
N LEU A 18 -14.43 22.49 1.49
CA LEU A 18 -15.44 21.85 2.31
C LEU A 18 -14.87 21.66 3.72
N GLU A 19 -15.47 22.29 4.72
CA GLU A 19 -15.06 22.13 6.12
C GLU A 19 -15.90 21.05 6.80
N LEU A 20 -15.22 20.13 7.48
CA LEU A 20 -15.81 19.00 8.18
C LEU A 20 -15.27 18.92 9.60
N GLU A 21 -16.12 18.54 10.54
CA GLU A 21 -15.73 18.27 11.92
C GLU A 21 -15.68 16.76 12.15
N MET A 22 -14.57 16.29 12.69
CA MET A 22 -14.32 14.86 12.91
C MET A 22 -13.81 14.60 14.32
N LYS A 23 -14.04 13.39 14.83
CA LYS A 23 -13.35 12.92 16.02
C LYS A 23 -11.96 12.41 15.64
N PRO A 24 -10.97 12.50 16.54
CA PRO A 24 -9.62 11.98 16.29
C PRO A 24 -9.59 10.51 15.88
N ASP A 25 -10.45 9.70 16.50
CA ASP A 25 -10.53 8.26 16.26
C ASP A 25 -11.44 7.90 15.07
N ASP A 26 -12.07 8.88 14.43
CA ASP A 26 -12.83 8.63 13.20
C ASP A 26 -11.88 8.17 12.10
N LEU A 27 -12.34 7.23 11.29
CA LEU A 27 -11.56 6.71 10.16
C LEU A 27 -11.66 7.64 8.96
N VAL A 28 -10.66 7.59 8.08
CA VAL A 28 -10.69 8.26 6.77
C VAL A 28 -11.89 7.80 5.94
N SER A 29 -12.37 6.56 6.09
CA SER A 29 -13.61 6.10 5.45
C SER A 29 -14.86 6.83 5.93
N THR A 30 -14.88 7.30 7.18
CA THR A 30 -15.93 8.18 7.71
C THR A 30 -15.87 9.54 7.00
N LEU A 31 -14.65 10.11 6.87
CA LEU A 31 -14.42 11.34 6.12
C LEU A 31 -14.91 11.21 4.67
N GLN A 32 -14.53 10.14 3.97
CA GLN A 32 -14.94 9.89 2.58
C GLN A 32 -16.47 9.78 2.43
N ARG A 33 -17.16 9.18 3.40
CA ARG A 33 -18.62 9.08 3.40
C ARG A 33 -19.28 10.44 3.58
N GLU A 34 -18.71 11.28 4.43
CA GLU A 34 -19.19 12.65 4.64
C GLU A 34 -19.01 13.49 3.37
N ILE A 35 -17.82 13.41 2.75
CA ILE A 35 -17.54 14.01 1.44
C ILE A 35 -18.52 13.50 0.38
N ALA A 36 -18.81 12.20 0.34
CA ALA A 36 -19.74 11.62 -0.63
C ALA A 36 -21.14 12.21 -0.49
N THR A 37 -21.59 12.42 0.74
CA THR A 37 -22.91 12.98 1.06
C THR A 37 -23.01 14.43 0.62
N GLN A 38 -21.96 15.21 0.79
CA GLN A 38 -21.97 16.65 0.50
C GLN A 38 -21.59 17.01 -0.94
N VAL A 39 -20.71 16.22 -1.58
CA VAL A 39 -20.17 16.49 -2.93
C VAL A 39 -20.79 15.59 -4.00
N GLY A 40 -21.43 14.48 -3.61
CA GLY A 40 -22.03 13.52 -4.54
C GLY A 40 -21.03 12.60 -5.25
N VAL A 41 -19.77 12.57 -4.82
CA VAL A 41 -18.73 11.67 -5.37
C VAL A 41 -18.75 10.37 -4.58
N GLN A 42 -18.96 9.24 -5.26
CA GLN A 42 -18.93 7.92 -4.61
C GLN A 42 -17.56 7.64 -3.97
N VAL A 43 -17.55 7.05 -2.77
CA VAL A 43 -16.32 6.72 -2.01
C VAL A 43 -15.31 5.95 -2.86
N ALA A 44 -15.77 5.02 -3.70
CA ALA A 44 -14.89 4.23 -4.58
C ALA A 44 -14.04 5.09 -5.54
N HIS A 45 -14.56 6.26 -5.93
CA HIS A 45 -13.89 7.20 -6.84
C HIS A 45 -13.11 8.29 -6.10
N GLN A 46 -13.14 8.32 -4.77
CA GLN A 46 -12.40 9.31 -4.00
C GLN A 46 -10.96 8.84 -3.74
N ARG A 47 -10.01 9.76 -3.90
CA ARG A 47 -8.63 9.64 -3.41
C ARG A 47 -8.30 10.92 -2.66
N LEU A 48 -7.98 10.78 -1.37
CA LEU A 48 -7.71 11.91 -0.50
C LEU A 48 -6.20 12.05 -0.33
N TRP A 49 -5.69 13.27 -0.50
CA TRP A 49 -4.27 13.57 -0.41
C TRP A 49 -4.03 14.68 0.59
N LEU A 50 -3.20 14.42 1.60
CA LEU A 50 -2.63 15.46 2.46
C LEU A 50 -1.41 16.04 1.76
N ASN A 51 -1.50 17.30 1.34
CA ASN A 51 -0.36 18.05 0.83
C ASN A 51 0.36 18.76 1.97
N HIS A 52 1.67 18.91 1.85
CA HIS A 52 2.52 19.56 2.85
C HIS A 52 2.45 18.88 4.23
N ALA A 53 2.42 17.54 4.23
CA ALA A 53 2.48 16.78 5.47
C ALA A 53 3.73 17.16 6.26
N SER A 54 3.56 17.45 7.54
CA SER A 54 4.69 17.85 8.38
C SER A 54 5.62 16.66 8.69
N PRO A 55 6.87 16.91 9.11
CA PRO A 55 7.80 15.85 9.47
C PRO A 55 7.27 14.90 10.57
N SER A 56 6.48 15.41 11.52
CA SER A 56 5.88 14.61 12.60
C SER A 56 4.80 13.65 12.08
N VAL A 57 3.96 14.10 11.14
CA VAL A 57 2.96 13.27 10.44
C VAL A 57 3.65 12.21 9.57
N LEU A 58 4.65 12.61 8.78
CA LEU A 58 5.44 11.68 7.96
C LEU A 58 6.10 10.60 8.83
N THR A 59 6.71 10.98 9.95
CA THR A 59 7.34 10.02 10.87
C THR A 59 6.33 9.03 11.43
N ARG A 60 5.17 9.49 11.91
CA ARG A 60 4.11 8.60 12.43
C ARG A 60 3.60 7.63 11.37
N GLN A 61 3.33 8.12 10.15
CA GLN A 61 2.90 7.27 9.04
C GLN A 61 3.96 6.22 8.69
N GLY A 62 5.25 6.61 8.65
CA GLY A 62 6.35 5.68 8.46
C GLY A 62 6.41 4.58 9.52
N CYS A 63 6.21 4.93 10.80
CA CYS A 63 6.17 3.95 11.90
C CYS A 63 5.03 2.94 11.74
N VAL A 64 3.81 3.40 11.42
CA VAL A 64 2.65 2.51 11.21
C VAL A 64 2.92 1.50 10.09
N LEU A 65 3.44 1.98 8.95
CA LEU A 65 3.76 1.11 7.81
C LEU A 65 4.89 0.12 8.14
N ALA A 66 5.90 0.56 8.90
CA ALA A 66 6.99 -0.31 9.33
C ALA A 66 6.49 -1.43 10.24
N GLU A 67 5.61 -1.12 11.19
CA GLU A 67 4.99 -2.11 12.09
C GLU A 67 4.09 -3.10 11.34
N GLU A 68 3.25 -2.61 10.41
CA GLU A 68 2.42 -3.46 9.55
C GLU A 68 3.28 -4.43 8.73
N LEU A 69 4.37 -3.93 8.14
CA LEU A 69 5.25 -4.75 7.32
C LEU A 69 5.96 -5.80 8.19
N HIS A 70 6.48 -5.41 9.36
CA HIS A 70 7.12 -6.33 10.29
C HIS A 70 6.16 -7.47 10.70
N ARG A 71 4.93 -7.11 11.09
CA ARG A 71 3.90 -8.07 11.46
C ARG A 71 3.57 -9.04 10.32
N SER A 72 3.53 -8.55 9.08
CA SER A 72 3.27 -9.42 7.91
C SER A 72 4.38 -10.47 7.71
N VAL A 73 5.63 -10.16 8.07
CA VAL A 73 6.75 -11.11 8.01
C VAL A 73 6.74 -12.09 9.18
N GLU A 74 6.39 -11.65 10.39
CA GLU A 74 6.34 -12.51 11.59
C GLU A 74 5.34 -13.67 11.44
N MET A 75 4.27 -13.46 10.67
CA MET A 75 3.24 -14.47 10.41
C MET A 75 3.72 -15.58 9.46
N LEU A 76 4.88 -15.43 8.81
CA LEU A 76 5.42 -16.40 7.86
C LEU A 76 6.30 -17.45 8.53
N ASP A 77 5.84 -18.71 8.50
CA ASP A 77 6.64 -19.83 8.99
C ASP A 77 7.61 -20.39 7.95
N ARG A 78 8.79 -20.83 8.41
CA ARG A 78 9.84 -21.40 7.57
C ARG A 78 9.42 -22.68 6.87
N ASN A 79 8.59 -23.51 7.50
CA ASN A 79 8.13 -24.76 6.89
C ASN A 79 7.16 -24.47 5.75
N MET A 80 6.31 -23.44 5.89
CA MET A 80 5.40 -23.04 4.83
C MET A 80 6.17 -22.54 3.58
N ILE A 81 7.23 -21.75 3.77
CA ILE A 81 8.11 -21.34 2.65
C ILE A 81 8.83 -22.54 2.04
N SER A 82 9.30 -23.47 2.89
CA SER A 82 9.95 -24.71 2.42
C SER A 82 9.02 -25.54 1.55
N GLN A 83 7.75 -25.70 1.94
CA GLN A 83 6.75 -26.42 1.16
C GLN A 83 6.43 -25.70 -0.16
N MET A 84 6.33 -24.37 -0.14
CA MET A 84 6.08 -23.61 -1.37
C MET A 84 7.20 -23.81 -2.39
N LYS A 85 8.45 -23.86 -1.94
CA LYS A 85 9.61 -24.08 -2.80
C LYS A 85 9.63 -25.47 -3.47
N THR A 86 9.04 -26.50 -2.87
CA THR A 86 9.08 -27.87 -3.43
C THR A 86 8.11 -28.09 -4.59
N LEU A 87 7.23 -27.12 -4.90
CA LEU A 87 6.33 -27.22 -6.04
C LEU A 87 7.13 -27.35 -7.34
N ALA A 88 6.91 -28.43 -8.08
CA ALA A 88 7.57 -28.64 -9.38
C ALA A 88 6.92 -27.78 -10.49
N LYS A 89 5.60 -27.61 -10.42
CA LYS A 89 4.77 -26.86 -11.38
C LYS A 89 3.68 -26.09 -10.62
N PRO A 90 4.00 -24.92 -10.06
CA PRO A 90 3.01 -24.14 -9.32
C PRO A 90 1.93 -23.58 -10.25
N PRO A 91 0.72 -23.29 -9.73
CA PRO A 91 -0.27 -22.48 -10.44
C PRO A 91 0.30 -21.12 -10.88
N GLN A 92 -0.18 -20.58 -12.01
CA GLN A 92 0.35 -19.32 -12.56
C GLN A 92 0.28 -18.15 -11.56
N VAL A 93 -0.83 -18.04 -10.82
CA VAL A 93 -1.00 -17.00 -9.79
C VAL A 93 0.08 -17.04 -8.71
N VAL A 94 0.58 -18.23 -8.35
CA VAL A 94 1.68 -18.39 -7.39
C VAL A 94 2.97 -17.81 -7.97
N VAL A 95 3.27 -18.13 -9.24
CA VAL A 95 4.45 -17.61 -9.94
C VAL A 95 4.39 -16.09 -10.02
N THR A 96 3.25 -15.53 -10.42
CA THR A 96 3.06 -14.08 -10.53
C THR A 96 3.27 -13.38 -9.19
N VAL A 97 2.68 -13.88 -8.10
CA VAL A 97 2.87 -13.32 -6.75
C VAL A 97 4.33 -13.32 -6.33
N PHE A 98 5.05 -14.44 -6.50
CA PHE A 98 6.46 -14.50 -6.13
C PHE A 98 7.37 -13.70 -7.06
N ASN A 99 6.99 -13.49 -8.33
CA ASN A 99 7.69 -12.58 -9.23
C ASN A 99 7.54 -11.12 -8.77
N MET A 100 6.35 -10.71 -8.33
CA MET A 100 6.14 -9.37 -7.75
C MET A 100 7.00 -9.17 -6.50
N VAL A 101 7.03 -10.14 -5.59
CA VAL A 101 7.89 -10.10 -4.40
C VAL A 101 9.37 -10.01 -4.80
N HIS A 102 9.80 -10.84 -5.76
CA HIS A 102 11.18 -10.85 -6.23
C HIS A 102 11.59 -9.51 -6.86
N ALA A 103 10.68 -8.89 -7.62
CA ALA A 103 10.89 -7.60 -8.26
C ALA A 103 11.06 -6.47 -7.24
N LEU A 104 10.32 -6.50 -6.13
CA LEU A 104 10.48 -5.53 -5.04
C LEU A 104 11.77 -5.75 -4.25
N LEU A 105 12.14 -7.00 -3.98
CA LEU A 105 13.37 -7.34 -3.26
C LEU A 105 14.64 -7.17 -4.11
N ASN A 106 14.52 -7.17 -5.44
CA ASN A 106 15.65 -7.05 -6.37
C ASN A 106 15.31 -6.08 -7.50
N PRO A 107 15.33 -4.75 -7.25
CA PRO A 107 14.85 -3.75 -8.21
C PRO A 107 15.65 -3.65 -9.51
N THR A 108 16.84 -4.26 -9.57
CA THR A 108 17.69 -4.31 -10.77
C THR A 108 17.31 -5.44 -11.73
N MET A 109 16.50 -6.40 -11.29
CA MET A 109 16.09 -7.54 -12.13
C MET A 109 15.05 -7.10 -13.16
N PRO A 110 15.09 -7.65 -14.39
CA PRO A 110 14.01 -7.48 -15.36
C PRO A 110 12.68 -7.94 -14.77
N PHE A 111 11.64 -7.13 -14.96
CA PHE A 111 10.27 -7.47 -14.59
C PHE A 111 9.35 -6.85 -15.62
N ASP A 112 8.53 -7.68 -16.23
CA ASP A 112 7.51 -7.25 -17.17
C ASP A 112 6.14 -7.52 -16.54
N PRO A 113 5.36 -6.47 -16.21
CA PRO A 113 4.05 -6.63 -15.62
C PRO A 113 3.02 -7.29 -16.55
N GLU A 114 3.27 -7.30 -17.87
CA GLU A 114 2.39 -7.88 -18.89
C GLU A 114 2.79 -9.31 -19.28
N ALA A 115 3.97 -9.78 -18.88
CA ALA A 115 4.43 -11.15 -19.11
C ALA A 115 3.74 -12.15 -18.16
N VAL A 116 2.40 -12.16 -18.22
CA VAL A 116 1.53 -13.07 -17.45
C VAL A 116 1.58 -14.49 -18.03
N ASP A 117 1.98 -14.63 -19.30
CA ASP A 117 2.13 -15.91 -19.99
C ASP A 117 3.60 -16.32 -20.13
N GLY A 118 3.89 -17.50 -19.59
CA GLY A 118 5.21 -18.11 -19.62
C GLY A 118 5.59 -18.59 -21.02
N ASP A 119 6.70 -18.08 -21.51
CA ASP A 119 7.72 -18.92 -22.15
C ASP A 119 9.13 -18.36 -21.90
N ASP A 120 9.26 -17.03 -21.71
CA ASP A 120 10.55 -16.36 -21.48
C ASP A 120 10.65 -15.54 -20.16
N GLY A 121 9.64 -15.64 -19.28
CA GLY A 121 9.64 -14.98 -17.98
C GLY A 121 10.59 -15.65 -16.98
N ALA A 122 11.13 -14.88 -16.02
CA ALA A 122 11.90 -15.39 -14.88
C ALA A 122 11.29 -16.69 -14.34
N SER A 123 11.87 -17.83 -14.77
CA SER A 123 11.26 -19.14 -14.56
C SER A 123 10.95 -19.32 -13.08
N TRP A 124 9.89 -20.04 -12.73
CA TRP A 124 9.62 -20.44 -11.35
C TRP A 124 10.90 -20.93 -10.63
N THR A 125 11.86 -21.51 -11.34
CA THR A 125 13.23 -21.80 -10.89
C THR A 125 13.93 -20.61 -10.20
N GLN A 126 13.82 -19.39 -10.73
CA GLN A 126 14.33 -18.16 -10.11
C GLN A 126 13.60 -17.83 -8.80
N CYS A 127 12.27 -17.91 -8.78
CA CYS A 127 11.50 -17.78 -7.54
C CYS A 127 11.93 -18.86 -6.51
N GLN A 128 12.11 -20.11 -6.93
CA GLN A 128 12.56 -21.21 -6.06
C GLN A 128 13.95 -20.96 -5.47
N LYS A 129 14.84 -20.30 -6.21
CA LYS A 129 16.16 -19.88 -5.69
C LYS A 129 15.99 -18.83 -4.58
N MET A 130 15.14 -17.83 -4.80
CA MET A 130 14.79 -16.81 -3.80
C MET A 130 14.15 -17.45 -2.55
N LEU A 131 13.28 -18.45 -2.70
CA LEU A 131 12.52 -19.11 -1.63
C LEU A 131 13.35 -20.03 -0.72
N ASN A 132 14.67 -19.80 -0.58
CA ASN A 132 15.40 -20.37 0.56
C ASN A 132 14.81 -19.77 1.85
N PRO A 133 14.22 -20.56 2.77
CA PRO A 133 13.43 -20.00 3.88
C PRO A 133 14.18 -19.00 4.75
N HIS A 134 15.45 -19.24 5.04
CA HIS A 134 16.25 -18.35 5.88
C HIS A 134 16.61 -17.06 5.17
N VAL A 135 17.00 -17.16 3.90
CA VAL A 135 17.38 -15.99 3.08
C VAL A 135 16.14 -15.18 2.76
N PHE A 136 15.06 -15.83 2.34
CA PHE A 136 13.82 -15.19 1.94
C PHE A 136 13.19 -14.37 3.07
N LEU A 137 12.97 -14.98 4.24
CA LEU A 137 12.39 -14.25 5.38
C LEU A 137 13.29 -13.10 5.84
N LYS A 138 14.61 -13.29 5.78
CA LYS A 138 15.57 -12.21 6.07
C LYS A 138 15.50 -11.08 5.05
N SER A 139 15.33 -11.39 3.77
CA SER A 139 15.15 -10.39 2.70
C SER A 139 13.84 -9.62 2.88
N LEU A 140 12.73 -10.29 3.19
CA LEU A 140 11.45 -9.63 3.49
C LEU A 140 11.57 -8.68 4.69
N ALA A 141 12.24 -9.12 5.77
CA ALA A 141 12.45 -8.30 6.96
C ALA A 141 13.37 -7.08 6.72
N ARG A 142 14.35 -7.23 5.82
CA ARG A 142 15.29 -6.15 5.44
C ARG A 142 14.74 -5.17 4.41
N PHE A 143 13.53 -5.39 3.89
CA PHE A 143 12.95 -4.53 2.86
C PHE A 143 12.90 -3.06 3.30
N LEU A 144 12.57 -2.77 4.57
CA LEU A 144 12.58 -1.40 5.10
C LEU A 144 13.97 -0.76 5.05
N ASP A 145 15.02 -1.52 5.37
CA ASP A 145 16.39 -1.02 5.35
C ASP A 145 16.88 -0.72 3.92
N GLU A 146 16.23 -1.32 2.92
CA GLU A 146 16.63 -1.28 1.51
C GLU A 146 15.67 -0.44 0.64
N VAL A 147 14.57 0.07 1.21
CA VAL A 147 13.52 0.81 0.50
C VAL A 147 14.05 2.07 -0.19
N ASP A 148 15.10 2.69 0.34
CA ASP A 148 15.72 3.87 -0.27
C ASP A 148 16.27 3.58 -1.68
N ASN A 149 16.62 2.32 -1.94
CA ASN A 149 17.12 1.86 -3.24
C ASN A 149 15.99 1.41 -4.18
N LEU A 150 14.72 1.48 -3.77
CA LEU A 150 13.58 1.08 -4.58
C LEU A 150 13.20 2.22 -5.56
N PRO A 151 13.30 2.00 -6.88
CA PRO A 151 12.88 2.97 -7.87
C PRO A 151 11.36 3.07 -7.96
N LYS A 152 10.86 4.26 -8.28
CA LYS A 152 9.41 4.50 -8.41
C LYS A 152 8.79 3.66 -9.50
N GLU A 153 9.48 3.51 -10.62
CA GLU A 153 9.06 2.71 -11.77
C GLU A 153 8.86 1.24 -11.40
N ARG A 154 9.60 0.75 -10.39
CA ARG A 154 9.45 -0.61 -9.89
C ARG A 154 8.15 -0.79 -9.13
N VAL A 155 7.83 0.16 -8.25
CA VAL A 155 6.56 0.19 -7.49
C VAL A 155 5.39 0.28 -8.47
N GLU A 156 5.46 1.18 -9.45
CA GLU A 156 4.46 1.36 -10.49
C GLU A 156 4.28 0.10 -11.35
N SER A 157 5.37 -0.58 -11.72
CA SER A 157 5.30 -1.84 -12.49
C SER A 157 4.62 -2.95 -11.71
N VAL A 158 4.94 -3.13 -10.43
CA VAL A 158 4.29 -4.15 -9.59
C VAL A 158 2.82 -3.80 -9.37
N GLN A 159 2.48 -2.53 -9.17
CA GLN A 159 1.09 -2.08 -9.10
C GLN A 159 0.33 -2.38 -10.39
N LYS A 160 0.92 -2.11 -11.56
CA LYS A 160 0.32 -2.45 -12.86
C LYS A 160 0.05 -3.96 -12.99
N CYS A 161 0.95 -4.81 -12.49
CA CYS A 161 0.74 -6.26 -12.48
C CYS A 161 -0.46 -6.65 -11.60
N ILE A 162 -0.62 -6.04 -10.43
CA ILE A 162 -1.80 -6.21 -9.56
C ILE A 162 -3.08 -5.76 -10.28
N ASP A 163 -3.05 -4.61 -10.94
CA ASP A 163 -4.20 -4.07 -11.65
C ASP A 163 -4.63 -5.01 -12.80
N LEU A 164 -3.67 -5.63 -13.50
CA LEU A 164 -3.92 -6.63 -14.54
C LEU A 164 -4.52 -7.93 -13.98
N LEU A 165 -4.11 -8.34 -12.78
CA LEU A 165 -4.72 -9.49 -12.09
C LEU A 165 -6.15 -9.20 -11.63
N GLY A 166 -6.48 -7.95 -11.34
CA GLY A 166 -7.80 -7.52 -10.88
C GLY A 166 -8.27 -8.33 -9.67
N ASP A 167 -9.50 -8.88 -9.74
CA ASP A 167 -10.11 -9.63 -8.64
C ASP A 167 -9.35 -10.92 -8.26
N ALA A 168 -8.49 -11.43 -9.14
CA ALA A 168 -7.62 -12.57 -8.83
C ALA A 168 -6.53 -12.20 -7.80
N PHE A 169 -6.19 -10.92 -7.67
CA PHE A 169 -5.34 -10.42 -6.59
C PHE A 169 -6.18 -9.94 -5.41
N SER A 170 -6.81 -10.90 -4.74
CA SER A 170 -7.48 -10.67 -3.45
C SER A 170 -6.99 -11.68 -2.43
N ARG A 171 -6.94 -11.25 -1.16
CA ARG A 171 -6.51 -12.10 -0.05
C ARG A 171 -7.26 -13.44 -0.03
N ASP A 172 -8.59 -13.38 -0.14
CA ASP A 172 -9.48 -14.54 -0.12
C ASP A 172 -9.28 -15.46 -1.33
N HIS A 173 -9.01 -14.90 -2.52
CA HIS A 173 -8.73 -15.70 -3.71
C HIS A 173 -7.39 -16.43 -3.57
N LEU A 174 -6.36 -15.73 -3.12
CA LEU A 174 -5.01 -16.27 -2.95
C LEU A 174 -4.95 -17.34 -1.85
N GLU A 175 -5.68 -17.15 -0.75
CA GLU A 175 -5.76 -18.12 0.35
C GLU A 175 -6.28 -19.49 -0.11
N ARG A 176 -7.18 -19.53 -1.10
CA ARG A 176 -7.70 -20.78 -1.69
C ARG A 176 -6.62 -21.63 -2.35
N PHE A 177 -5.52 -21.03 -2.79
CA PHE A 177 -4.37 -21.76 -3.35
C PHE A 177 -3.37 -22.12 -2.26
N SER A 178 -3.10 -21.19 -1.33
CA SER A 178 -2.23 -21.42 -0.19
C SER A 178 -2.35 -20.30 0.83
N PHE A 179 -2.33 -20.65 2.11
CA PHE A 179 -2.20 -19.68 3.21
C PHE A 179 -0.93 -18.81 3.08
N VAL A 180 0.15 -19.32 2.48
CA VAL A 180 1.35 -18.52 2.21
C VAL A 180 1.04 -17.37 1.26
N LEU A 181 0.18 -17.57 0.26
CA LEU A 181 -0.15 -16.51 -0.68
C LEU A 181 -0.99 -15.41 -0.06
N SER A 182 -1.88 -15.72 0.90
CA SER A 182 -2.57 -14.66 1.66
C SER A 182 -1.59 -13.85 2.51
N MET A 183 -0.56 -14.47 3.08
CA MET A 183 0.48 -13.74 3.81
C MET A 183 1.38 -12.93 2.86
N MET A 184 1.69 -13.46 1.67
CA MET A 184 2.40 -12.71 0.62
C MET A 184 1.58 -11.53 0.11
N TYR A 185 0.26 -11.67 0.02
CA TYR A 185 -0.65 -10.55 -0.27
C TYR A 185 -0.51 -9.47 0.79
N ASP A 186 -0.62 -9.83 2.07
CA ASP A 186 -0.52 -8.88 3.18
C ASP A 186 0.83 -8.14 3.14
N TRP A 187 1.94 -8.86 2.93
CA TRP A 187 3.27 -8.27 2.77
C TRP A 187 3.38 -7.38 1.53
N LEU A 188 2.92 -7.83 0.35
CA LEU A 188 3.00 -7.07 -0.91
C LEU A 188 2.24 -5.75 -0.83
N VAL A 189 1.02 -5.78 -0.29
CA VAL A 189 0.20 -4.58 -0.13
C VAL A 189 0.92 -3.56 0.74
N VAL A 190 1.48 -3.98 1.87
CA VAL A 190 2.21 -3.06 2.76
C VAL A 190 3.53 -2.60 2.13
N ALA A 191 4.27 -3.49 1.45
CA ALA A 191 5.51 -3.14 0.77
C ALA A 191 5.29 -2.08 -0.33
N LEU A 192 4.18 -2.17 -1.08
CA LEU A 192 3.79 -1.14 -2.04
C LEU A 192 3.39 0.17 -1.37
N LYS A 193 2.67 0.12 -0.24
CA LYS A 193 2.38 1.32 0.55
C LYS A 193 3.65 2.00 1.04
N VAL A 194 4.62 1.23 1.52
CA VAL A 194 5.95 1.70 1.94
C VAL A 194 6.70 2.35 0.76
N GLY A 195 6.75 1.69 -0.40
CA GLY A 195 7.38 2.25 -1.60
C GLY A 195 6.71 3.54 -2.08
N ASN A 196 5.38 3.56 -2.14
CA ASN A 196 4.61 4.75 -2.47
C ASN A 196 4.85 5.88 -1.45
N PHE A 197 4.81 5.56 -0.16
CA PHE A 197 5.08 6.51 0.92
C PHE A 197 6.48 7.12 0.79
N LYS A 198 7.50 6.33 0.49
CA LYS A 198 8.86 6.81 0.27
C LYS A 198 8.89 7.88 -0.82
N HIS A 199 8.33 7.62 -1.99
CA HIS A 199 8.29 8.59 -3.09
C HIS A 199 7.36 9.77 -2.83
N ALA A 200 6.27 9.57 -2.10
CA ALA A 200 5.31 10.63 -1.78
C ALA A 200 5.87 11.57 -0.69
N SER A 201 6.61 11.04 0.29
CA SER A 201 7.33 11.80 1.32
C SER A 201 8.38 12.74 0.73
N GLU A 202 9.09 12.32 -0.32
CA GLU A 202 10.00 13.18 -1.09
C GLU A 202 9.28 14.42 -1.67
N SER A 203 7.97 14.28 -1.97
CA SER A 203 7.10 15.37 -2.45
C SER A 203 6.25 16.04 -1.36
N SER A 204 6.35 15.61 -0.10
CA SER A 204 5.49 16.03 1.03
C SER A 204 3.98 15.84 0.79
N ALA A 205 3.61 14.91 -0.10
CA ALA A 205 2.23 14.53 -0.38
C ALA A 205 1.97 13.15 0.23
N LEU A 206 0.81 12.93 0.84
CA LEU A 206 0.43 11.64 1.41
C LEU A 206 -0.98 11.28 1.00
N GLN A 207 -1.14 10.12 0.35
CA GLN A 207 -2.45 9.56 0.12
C GLN A 207 -3.00 8.97 1.43
N LEU A 208 -4.24 9.31 1.78
CA LEU A 208 -4.90 8.82 2.99
C LEU A 208 -5.58 7.48 2.72
N GLU A 209 -5.37 6.51 3.61
CA GLU A 209 -5.98 5.18 3.50
C GLU A 209 -7.27 5.11 4.30
N ALA A 210 -8.32 4.52 3.72
CA ALA A 210 -9.68 4.51 4.28
C ALA A 210 -9.80 3.91 5.69
N THR A 211 -8.89 3.02 6.07
CA THR A 211 -8.85 2.33 7.37
C THR A 211 -8.04 3.05 8.43
N GLN A 212 -7.36 4.14 8.08
CA GLN A 212 -6.54 4.89 9.02
C GLN A 212 -7.39 5.88 9.83
N PRO A 213 -7.05 6.10 11.12
CA PRO A 213 -7.68 7.15 11.90
C PRO A 213 -7.18 8.54 11.46
N VAL A 214 -8.07 9.53 11.44
CA VAL A 214 -7.75 10.89 10.94
C VAL A 214 -6.68 11.58 11.78
N CYS A 215 -6.60 11.27 13.08
CA CYS A 215 -5.65 11.89 14.00
C CYS A 215 -4.18 11.70 13.64
N ILE A 216 -3.79 10.63 12.92
CA ILE A 216 -2.39 10.40 12.55
C ILE A 216 -1.87 11.47 11.58
N HIS A 217 -2.79 12.19 10.94
CA HIS A 217 -2.50 13.20 9.94
C HIS A 217 -2.48 14.62 10.50
N VAL A 218 -2.86 14.81 11.77
CA VAL A 218 -3.00 16.13 12.39
C VAL A 218 -1.70 16.50 13.07
N ASP A 219 -1.14 17.66 12.73
CA ASP A 219 0.07 18.16 13.36
C ASP A 219 -0.28 18.87 14.67
N GLU A 220 0.15 18.32 15.80
CA GLU A 220 -0.09 18.90 17.12
C GLU A 220 0.69 20.21 17.33
N GLU A 221 1.74 20.44 16.54
CA GLU A 221 2.64 21.59 16.66
C GLU A 221 2.24 22.78 15.76
N ALA A 222 1.25 22.61 14.87
CA ALA A 222 0.82 23.68 13.97
C ALA A 222 0.06 24.80 14.71
N PRO A 223 0.28 26.09 14.38
CA PRO A 223 -0.53 27.19 14.90
C PRO A 223 -2.01 26.95 14.58
N ARG A 224 -2.88 26.96 15.60
CA ARG A 224 -4.32 26.64 15.48
C ARG A 224 -5.17 27.70 14.76
N GLU A 225 -4.55 28.61 14.00
CA GLU A 225 -5.27 29.56 13.15
C GLU A 225 -5.64 28.88 11.82
N GLY A 226 -6.68 28.05 11.82
CA GLY A 226 -7.17 27.39 10.61
C GLY A 226 -7.77 26.01 10.84
N ALA A 227 -7.92 25.25 9.76
CA ALA A 227 -8.24 23.83 9.83
C ALA A 227 -7.04 23.05 10.37
N ASP A 228 -7.30 22.05 11.22
CA ASP A 228 -6.28 21.16 11.78
C ASP A 228 -5.68 20.24 10.71
N LEU A 229 -6.39 20.06 9.58
CA LEU A 229 -5.97 19.24 8.45
C LEU A 229 -6.47 19.84 7.12
N SER A 230 -5.59 19.93 6.11
CA SER A 230 -5.95 20.37 4.76
C SER A 230 -5.72 19.23 3.76
N ILE A 231 -6.78 18.78 3.11
CA ILE A 231 -6.78 17.62 2.20
C ILE A 231 -7.24 18.05 0.83
N ASP A 232 -6.58 17.56 -0.22
CA ASP A 232 -7.07 17.64 -1.58
C ASP A 232 -7.87 16.38 -1.93
N LEU A 233 -9.09 16.57 -2.44
CA LEU A 233 -9.90 15.51 -3.02
C LEU A 233 -9.58 15.36 -4.49
N ILE A 234 -9.03 14.21 -4.86
CA ILE A 234 -8.84 13.79 -6.24
C ILE A 234 -9.91 12.76 -6.60
N VAL A 235 -10.57 12.95 -7.74
CA VAL A 235 -11.53 11.97 -8.27
C VAL A 235 -10.78 11.04 -9.22
N ALA A 236 -10.69 9.76 -8.88
CA ALA A 236 -10.15 8.77 -9.79
C ALA A 236 -11.05 8.71 -11.03
N SER A 237 -10.49 9.02 -12.20
CA SER A 237 -11.17 8.89 -13.48
C SER A 237 -11.43 7.40 -13.74
N GLY A 238 -12.62 6.91 -13.44
CA GLY A 238 -13.07 5.62 -13.95
C GLY A 238 -13.24 5.75 -15.46
N SER A 239 -12.50 4.96 -16.25
CA SER A 239 -12.93 4.70 -17.63
C SER A 239 -14.37 4.17 -17.57
N PRO A 240 -15.33 4.75 -18.31
CA PRO A 240 -16.60 4.09 -18.50
C PRO A 240 -16.30 2.76 -19.20
N ARG A 241 -16.71 1.66 -18.55
CA ARG A 241 -16.72 0.33 -19.18
C ARG A 241 -17.61 0.33 -20.42
#